data_AF-A0A0N1G938-F1
#
_entry.id   AF-A0A0N1G938-F1
#
_cell.length_a   1.000
_cell.length_b   1.000
_cell.length_c   1.000
_cell.angle_alpha   90.00
_cell.angle_beta   90.00
_cell.angle_gamma   90.00
#
_symmetry.space_group_name_H-M   'P 1'
#
loop_
_entity.id
_entity.type
_entity.pdbx_description
1 polymer ?
#
loop_
_entity_poly.entity_id
_entity_poly.type
_entity_poly.pdbx_seq_one_letter_code
_entity_poly.pdbx_strand_id
1 'polypeptide(L)'
;MSRKLPLADGETCRTACARALIRSGVDEKTGEVLTCAALAERVGWCADLVAGMTGALLDGHWNTSDVDTLAGGQDPGGRKLPSNAWMALRRLGWTVSCEVKVNDRIVRMAQEQAGRALRSVKWRADLVAGVLAVWPEDPNKRTGEEWDAVRAAIPGGEHLPSSVIRSRTRQITSFERNHGRRPVDVFELEPTPRVARMLLLAACDGQQAAIERSAIEPTKALLRLQLPTRPSPQTYRDWTWVECSITLPPTVPANAVIHLPTLRIAGGKVRADLAYTHPVPKIQRTGHTVALGVDWGLNTLLSTGAARLHDEGQITDLGAGAQFRAAGVLAKQYRLRRISERLHAKTDHYDRLADPSLDSRAATLAEEVGRVSAGRA
;
A
#
# COMPACT_ATOMS: atom_id res chain seq x y z
N MET A 1 -1.22 19.61 15.78
CA MET A 1 -2.55 20.12 16.15
C MET A 1 -3.53 19.73 15.06
N SER A 2 -4.63 19.04 15.39
CA SER A 2 -5.71 18.79 14.44
C SER A 2 -6.39 20.13 14.13
N ARG A 3 -6.20 20.67 12.92
CA ARG A 3 -7.00 21.80 12.45
C ARG A 3 -8.43 21.27 12.29
N LYS A 4 -9.29 21.52 13.28
CA LYS A 4 -10.70 21.12 13.23
C LYS A 4 -11.34 21.84 12.05
N LEU A 5 -12.00 21.07 11.19
CA LEU A 5 -12.77 21.61 10.07
C LEU A 5 -14.02 22.31 10.64
N PRO A 6 -14.25 23.60 10.36
CA PRO A 6 -15.50 24.24 10.70
C PRO A 6 -16.62 23.63 9.84
N LEU A 7 -17.73 23.25 10.47
CA LEU A 7 -18.91 22.69 9.83
C LEU A 7 -20.10 23.60 10.15
N ALA A 8 -20.90 23.92 9.14
CA ALA A 8 -22.19 24.59 9.31
C ALA A 8 -23.30 23.58 9.70
N ASP A 9 -24.45 24.10 10.11
CA ASP A 9 -25.64 23.30 10.34
C ASP A 9 -26.04 22.54 9.07
N GLY A 10 -26.31 21.24 9.23
CA GLY A 10 -26.58 20.36 8.09
C GLY A 10 -25.35 19.86 7.33
N GLU A 11 -24.12 20.14 7.77
CA GLU A 11 -22.90 19.61 7.15
C GLU A 11 -22.25 18.47 7.93
N THR A 12 -21.57 17.57 7.21
CA THR A 12 -20.68 16.56 7.76
C THR A 12 -19.30 16.66 7.12
N CYS A 13 -18.29 16.03 7.71
CA CYS A 13 -16.96 16.00 7.12
C CYS A 13 -16.81 14.80 6.18
N ARG A 14 -16.16 15.01 5.03
CA ARG A 14 -15.72 13.94 4.14
C ARG A 14 -14.23 14.05 3.88
N THR A 15 -13.54 12.92 4.02
CA THR A 15 -12.12 12.82 3.65
C THR A 15 -12.02 12.26 2.23
N ALA A 16 -11.20 12.92 1.42
CA ALA A 16 -10.87 12.52 0.06
C ALA A 16 -9.35 12.61 -0.14
N CYS A 17 -8.86 12.07 -1.26
CA CYS A 17 -7.45 12.10 -1.61
C CYS A 17 -7.25 12.79 -2.96
N ALA A 18 -6.25 13.65 -3.03
CA ALA A 18 -5.76 14.24 -4.27
C ALA A 18 -4.31 13.83 -4.48
N ARG A 19 -3.88 13.76 -5.74
CA ARG A 19 -2.49 13.49 -6.08
C ARG A 19 -1.85 14.74 -6.65
N ALA A 20 -0.71 15.12 -6.09
CA ALA A 20 0.10 16.22 -6.57
C ALA A 20 1.52 15.74 -6.94
N LEU A 21 2.20 16.56 -7.75
CA LEU A 21 3.59 16.38 -8.12
C LEU A 21 4.42 17.45 -7.39
N ILE A 22 5.47 17.03 -6.69
CA ILE A 22 6.45 17.96 -6.14
C ILE A 22 7.58 18.09 -7.16
N ARG A 23 7.83 19.30 -7.63
CA ARG A 23 8.74 19.57 -8.77
C ARG A 23 10.14 19.99 -8.33
N SER A 24 10.26 20.57 -7.14
CA SER A 24 11.50 21.07 -6.57
C SER A 24 11.32 21.24 -5.06
N GLY A 25 12.42 21.50 -4.37
CA GLY A 25 12.40 21.97 -2.99
C GLY A 25 13.42 23.11 -2.80
N VAL A 26 13.37 23.76 -1.65
CA VAL A 26 14.38 24.73 -1.22
C VAL A 26 14.89 24.29 0.15
N ASP A 27 16.20 24.16 0.31
CA ASP A 27 16.80 23.91 1.61
C ASP A 27 16.67 25.16 2.48
N GLU A 28 15.98 25.04 3.62
CA GLU A 28 15.64 26.21 4.46
C GLU A 28 16.88 26.89 5.06
N LYS A 29 17.96 26.13 5.28
CA LYS A 29 19.17 26.65 5.92
C LYS A 29 20.06 27.41 4.94
N THR A 30 20.17 26.91 3.72
CA THR A 30 21.10 27.42 2.71
C THR A 30 20.42 28.27 1.64
N GLY A 31 19.10 28.15 1.49
CA GLY A 31 18.34 28.72 0.38
C GLY A 31 18.58 28.01 -0.95
N GLU A 32 19.34 26.91 -0.97
CA GLU A 32 19.67 26.18 -2.19
C GLU A 32 18.42 25.51 -2.78
N VAL A 33 18.22 25.69 -4.08
CA VAL A 33 17.11 25.05 -4.81
C VAL A 33 17.47 23.61 -5.13
N LEU A 34 16.73 22.67 -4.57
CA LEU A 34 16.80 21.26 -4.94
C LEU A 34 16.03 21.01 -6.23
N THR A 35 16.74 20.52 -7.24
CA THR A 35 16.13 20.06 -8.48
C THR A 35 15.17 18.90 -8.24
N CYS A 36 14.29 18.63 -9.21
CA CYS A 36 13.37 17.48 -9.16
C CYS A 36 14.11 16.15 -8.90
N ALA A 37 15.28 15.97 -9.55
CA ALA A 37 16.10 14.78 -9.41
C ALA A 37 16.74 14.67 -8.02
N ALA A 38 17.36 15.75 -7.53
CA ALA A 38 17.96 15.78 -6.19
C ALA A 38 16.92 15.54 -5.09
N LEU A 39 15.73 16.12 -5.23
CA LEU A 39 14.63 15.87 -4.30
C LEU A 39 14.16 14.41 -4.36
N ALA A 40 14.00 13.85 -5.56
CA ALA A 40 13.60 12.46 -5.74
C ALA A 40 14.63 11.48 -5.18
N GLU A 41 15.92 11.79 -5.28
CA GLU A 41 17.00 11.02 -4.66
C GLU A 41 16.90 11.03 -3.13
N ARG A 42 16.81 12.21 -2.51
CA ARG A 42 16.71 12.34 -1.04
C ARG A 42 15.45 11.67 -0.48
N VAL A 43 14.31 11.86 -1.13
CA VAL A 43 13.03 11.22 -0.74
C VAL A 43 13.08 9.71 -0.99
N GLY A 44 13.65 9.29 -2.12
CA GLY A 44 13.80 7.88 -2.50
C GLY A 44 14.64 7.11 -1.51
N TRP A 45 15.80 7.66 -1.12
CA TRP A 45 16.66 7.07 -0.11
C TRP A 45 15.94 6.89 1.23
N CYS A 46 15.21 7.92 1.69
CA CYS A 46 14.40 7.80 2.91
C CYS A 46 13.32 6.72 2.78
N ALA A 47 12.66 6.65 1.62
CA ALA A 47 11.62 5.66 1.36
C ALA A 47 12.19 4.23 1.35
N ASP A 48 13.43 4.05 0.88
CA ASP A 48 14.15 2.77 0.94
C ASP A 48 14.48 2.37 2.36
N LEU A 49 14.97 3.32 3.16
CA LEU A 49 15.26 3.07 4.57
C LEU A 49 14.00 2.66 5.34
N VAL A 50 12.89 3.38 5.15
CA VAL A 50 11.61 3.06 5.76
C VAL A 50 11.09 1.71 5.28
N ALA A 51 11.18 1.42 3.97
CA ALA A 51 10.75 0.13 3.42
C ALA A 51 11.57 -1.04 3.98
N GLY A 52 12.90 -0.89 4.11
CA GLY A 52 13.78 -1.89 4.71
C GLY A 52 13.44 -2.17 6.17
N MET A 53 13.27 -1.12 6.98
CA MET A 53 12.84 -1.26 8.38
C MET A 53 11.43 -1.89 8.51
N THR A 54 10.52 -1.56 7.58
CA THR A 54 9.18 -2.16 7.55
C THR A 54 9.27 -3.64 7.20
N GLY A 55 10.10 -4.01 6.23
CA GLY A 55 10.38 -5.40 5.87
C GLY A 55 10.89 -6.20 7.06
N ALA A 56 11.89 -5.68 7.77
CA ALA A 56 12.43 -6.34 8.97
C ALA A 56 11.37 -6.56 10.07
N LEU A 57 10.49 -5.58 10.30
CA LEU A 57 9.37 -5.73 11.25
C LEU A 57 8.36 -6.79 10.78
N LEU A 58 8.07 -6.84 9.48
CA LEU A 58 7.15 -7.84 8.95
C LEU A 58 7.77 -9.23 9.02
N ASP A 59 9.02 -9.41 8.59
CA ASP A 59 9.69 -10.71 8.64
C ASP A 59 9.77 -11.25 10.08
N GLY A 60 9.97 -10.39 11.07
CA GLY A 60 9.98 -10.78 12.48
C GLY A 60 8.60 -11.12 13.08
N HIS A 61 7.51 -10.55 12.55
CA HIS A 61 6.18 -10.61 13.16
C HIS A 61 5.09 -11.17 12.24
N TRP A 62 5.45 -11.71 11.08
CA TRP A 62 4.54 -12.37 10.13
C TRP A 62 4.27 -13.80 10.57
N ASN A 63 3.58 -13.95 11.70
CA ASN A 63 3.20 -15.24 12.27
C ASN A 63 1.86 -15.15 13.02
N THR A 64 1.26 -16.31 13.27
CA THR A 64 -0.06 -16.41 13.92
C THR A 64 -0.08 -15.77 15.30
N SER A 65 0.89 -16.08 16.16
CA SER A 65 0.95 -15.61 17.56
C SER A 65 0.97 -14.08 17.65
N ASP A 66 1.83 -13.44 16.86
CA ASP A 66 1.97 -11.99 16.89
C ASP A 66 0.73 -11.31 16.29
N VAL A 67 0.21 -11.79 15.17
CA VAL A 67 -1.00 -11.22 14.57
C VAL A 67 -2.20 -11.35 15.52
N ASP A 68 -2.34 -12.47 16.23
CA ASP A 68 -3.38 -12.65 17.23
C ASP A 68 -3.21 -11.71 18.43
N THR A 69 -1.97 -11.53 18.90
CA THR A 69 -1.65 -10.56 19.96
C THR A 69 -2.04 -9.14 19.55
N LEU A 70 -1.68 -8.72 18.32
CA LEU A 70 -2.00 -7.39 17.81
C LEU A 70 -3.51 -7.21 17.59
N ALA A 71 -4.21 -8.25 17.13
CA ALA A 71 -5.64 -8.25 16.89
C ALA A 71 -6.48 -8.28 18.18
N GLY A 72 -6.00 -8.96 19.22
CA GLY A 72 -6.63 -8.99 20.55
C GLY A 72 -6.76 -7.61 21.18
N GLY A 73 -6.00 -6.63 20.69
CA GLY A 73 -6.19 -5.23 21.03
C GLY A 73 -5.79 -4.88 22.46
N GLN A 74 -5.05 -5.76 23.14
CA GLN A 74 -4.51 -5.57 24.48
C GLN A 74 -3.03 -5.96 24.50
N ASP A 75 -2.24 -5.31 25.35
CA ASP A 75 -0.87 -5.73 25.62
C ASP A 75 -0.84 -6.91 26.62
N PRO A 76 0.32 -7.56 26.87
CA PRO A 76 0.41 -8.66 27.84
C PRO A 76 -0.02 -8.31 29.27
N GLY A 77 -0.10 -7.01 29.60
CA GLY A 77 -0.61 -6.50 30.88
C GLY A 77 -2.09 -6.12 30.86
N GLY A 78 -2.85 -6.50 29.82
CA GLY A 78 -4.29 -6.22 29.69
C GLY A 78 -4.65 -4.79 29.30
N ARG A 79 -3.67 -3.94 28.95
CA ARG A 79 -3.95 -2.55 28.56
C ARG A 79 -4.30 -2.47 27.09
N LYS A 80 -5.38 -1.77 26.77
CA LYS A 80 -5.84 -1.54 25.39
C LYS A 80 -4.72 -0.99 24.50
N LEU A 81 -4.53 -1.59 23.33
CA LEU A 81 -3.60 -1.11 22.31
C LEU A 81 -4.12 0.18 21.65
N PRO A 82 -3.25 1.16 21.37
CA PRO A 82 -3.65 2.38 20.68
C PRO A 82 -4.15 2.13 19.25
N SER A 83 -4.99 3.03 18.74
CA SER A 83 -5.47 2.99 17.36
C SER A 83 -4.37 3.24 16.34
N ASN A 84 -3.38 4.08 16.64
CA ASN A 84 -2.20 4.27 15.79
C ASN A 84 -1.34 3.00 15.82
N ALA A 85 -1.02 2.46 14.66
CA ALA A 85 -0.33 1.18 14.55
C ALA A 85 1.09 1.27 15.12
N TRP A 86 1.82 2.36 14.87
CA TRP A 86 3.17 2.55 15.40
C TRP A 86 3.21 2.55 16.94
N MET A 87 2.19 3.13 17.58
CA MET A 87 2.10 3.15 19.05
C MET A 87 1.76 1.78 19.61
N ALA A 88 0.92 1.01 18.91
CA ALA A 88 0.61 -0.36 19.29
C ALA A 88 1.85 -1.25 19.20
N LEU A 89 2.63 -1.16 18.12
CA LEU A 89 3.88 -1.92 18.00
C LEU A 89 4.85 -1.58 19.15
N ARG A 90 5.03 -0.30 19.47
CA ARG A 90 5.86 0.11 20.61
C ARG A 90 5.35 -0.41 21.94
N ARG A 91 4.03 -0.43 22.16
CA ARG A 91 3.45 -0.97 23.39
C ARG A 91 3.68 -2.47 23.53
N LEU A 92 3.76 -3.18 22.41
CA LEU A 92 4.13 -4.60 22.35
C LEU A 92 5.65 -4.84 22.39
N GLY A 93 6.46 -3.79 22.45
CA GLY A 93 7.92 -3.90 22.41
C GLY A 93 8.49 -4.20 21.02
N TRP A 94 7.67 -4.19 19.98
CA TRP A 94 8.09 -4.47 18.61
C TRP A 94 8.73 -3.23 17.99
N THR A 95 10.06 -3.30 17.87
CA THR A 95 10.89 -2.20 17.42
C THR A 95 11.84 -2.66 16.32
N VAL A 96 12.45 -1.69 15.65
CA VAL A 96 13.43 -1.91 14.59
C VAL A 96 14.55 -0.91 14.75
N SER A 97 15.78 -1.38 14.54
CA SER A 97 16.98 -0.55 14.48
C SER A 97 17.44 -0.38 13.05
N CYS A 98 18.21 0.68 12.80
CA CYS A 98 18.95 0.86 11.57
C CYS A 98 20.36 1.37 11.90
N GLU A 99 21.31 1.12 10.99
CA GLU A 99 22.73 1.45 11.19
C GLU A 99 23.04 2.95 11.01
N VAL A 100 22.07 3.71 10.48
CA VAL A 100 22.21 5.14 10.17
C VAL A 100 21.48 5.99 11.20
N LYS A 101 21.95 7.22 11.39
CA LYS A 101 21.34 8.13 12.35
C LYS A 101 20.04 8.70 11.80
N VAL A 102 18.91 8.29 12.37
CA VAL A 102 17.57 8.77 11.98
C VAL A 102 16.85 9.51 13.11
N ASN A 103 15.90 10.36 12.73
CA ASN A 103 14.87 10.85 13.63
C ASN A 103 13.92 9.68 13.98
N ASP A 104 13.46 9.63 15.23
CA ASP A 104 12.45 8.68 15.72
C ASP A 104 11.22 8.59 14.79
N ARG A 105 10.88 9.70 14.11
CA ARG A 105 9.72 9.77 13.20
C ARG A 105 9.90 8.93 11.95
N ILE A 106 11.13 8.71 11.48
CA ILE A 106 11.43 7.78 10.39
C ILE A 106 11.09 6.35 10.83
N VAL A 107 11.46 5.96 12.06
CA VAL A 107 11.11 4.67 12.64
C VAL A 107 9.59 4.53 12.83
N ARG A 108 8.90 5.60 13.27
CA ARG A 108 7.43 5.60 13.36
C ARG A 108 6.75 5.33 12.03
N MET A 109 7.26 5.87 10.92
CA MET A 109 6.70 5.58 9.60
C MET A 109 6.80 4.09 9.25
N ALA A 110 7.92 3.43 9.57
CA ALA A 110 8.10 2.00 9.34
C ALA A 110 7.16 1.17 10.24
N GLN A 111 7.08 1.51 11.52
CA GLN A 111 6.19 0.84 12.48
C GLN A 111 4.71 1.02 12.10
N GLU A 112 4.31 2.21 11.60
CA GLU A 112 2.94 2.45 11.16
C GLU A 112 2.60 1.61 9.92
N GLN A 113 3.52 1.50 8.96
CA GLN A 113 3.32 0.67 7.77
C GLN A 113 3.24 -0.83 8.12
N ALA A 114 4.19 -1.33 8.93
CA ALA A 114 4.21 -2.73 9.35
C ALA A 114 2.96 -3.08 10.15
N GLY A 115 2.62 -2.28 11.16
CA GLY A 115 1.48 -2.56 12.02
C GLY A 115 0.13 -2.51 11.29
N ARG A 116 -0.03 -1.66 10.27
CA ARG A 116 -1.21 -1.68 9.39
C ARG A 116 -1.29 -2.96 8.57
N ALA A 117 -0.17 -3.39 7.99
CA ALA A 117 -0.10 -4.63 7.22
C ALA A 117 -0.43 -5.85 8.10
N LEU A 118 0.17 -5.95 9.30
CA LEU A 118 -0.12 -7.01 10.27
C LEU A 118 -1.60 -7.00 10.72
N ARG A 119 -2.18 -5.84 11.02
CA ARG A 119 -3.62 -5.76 11.35
C ARG A 119 -4.52 -6.24 10.20
N SER A 120 -4.13 -5.95 8.97
CA SER A 120 -4.95 -6.30 7.79
C SER A 120 -4.96 -7.79 7.47
N VAL A 121 -3.99 -8.59 7.96
CA VAL A 121 -3.95 -10.03 7.67
C VAL A 121 -4.85 -10.85 8.58
N LYS A 122 -5.21 -10.36 9.79
CA LYS A 122 -5.99 -11.13 10.78
C LYS A 122 -7.24 -11.78 10.18
N TRP A 123 -8.06 -11.02 9.46
CA TRP A 123 -9.26 -11.58 8.82
C TRP A 123 -8.94 -12.72 7.83
N ARG A 124 -7.83 -12.61 7.10
CA ARG A 124 -7.38 -13.68 6.19
C ARG A 124 -6.84 -14.88 6.96
N ALA A 125 -6.17 -14.66 8.09
CA ALA A 125 -5.71 -15.71 8.99
C ALA A 125 -6.89 -16.53 9.52
N ASP A 126 -7.91 -15.86 10.05
CA ASP A 126 -9.13 -16.49 10.57
C ASP A 126 -9.87 -17.28 9.49
N LEU A 127 -10.00 -16.71 8.30
CA LEU A 127 -10.60 -17.37 7.15
C LEU A 127 -9.84 -18.63 6.74
N VAL A 128 -8.51 -18.57 6.65
CA VAL A 128 -7.69 -19.74 6.29
C VAL A 128 -7.74 -20.80 7.38
N ALA A 129 -7.67 -20.40 8.65
CA ALA A 129 -7.77 -21.30 9.79
C ALA A 129 -9.13 -22.05 9.79
N GLY A 130 -10.25 -21.37 9.61
CA GLY A 130 -11.57 -22.00 9.55
C GLY A 130 -11.72 -22.95 8.35
N VAL A 131 -11.14 -22.61 7.19
CA VAL A 131 -11.13 -23.49 6.01
C VAL A 131 -10.27 -24.74 6.23
N LEU A 132 -9.10 -24.61 6.88
CA LEU A 132 -8.23 -25.74 7.20
C LEU A 132 -8.84 -26.66 8.26
N ALA A 133 -9.52 -26.08 9.26
CA ALA A 133 -10.21 -26.83 10.32
C ALA A 133 -11.37 -27.68 9.76
N VAL A 134 -12.03 -27.20 8.71
CA VAL A 134 -13.14 -27.90 8.03
C VAL A 134 -12.78 -28.13 6.56
N TRP A 135 -11.71 -28.90 6.36
CA TRP A 135 -11.26 -29.29 5.03
C TRP A 135 -12.22 -30.33 4.44
N PRO A 136 -12.71 -30.14 3.19
CA PRO A 136 -13.69 -31.02 2.60
C PRO A 136 -13.06 -32.30 2.05
N GLU A 137 -13.88 -33.32 1.80
CA GLU A 137 -13.43 -34.55 1.14
C GLU A 137 -13.00 -34.29 -0.32
N ASP A 138 -13.78 -33.52 -1.07
CA ASP A 138 -13.43 -33.02 -2.42
C ASP A 138 -13.23 -31.49 -2.39
N PRO A 139 -12.00 -30.97 -2.55
CA PRO A 139 -11.74 -29.53 -2.59
C PRO A 139 -12.48 -28.77 -3.70
N ASN A 140 -12.99 -29.46 -4.73
CA ASN A 140 -13.77 -28.85 -5.81
C ASN A 140 -15.27 -28.78 -5.48
N LYS A 141 -15.75 -29.56 -4.51
CA LYS A 141 -17.18 -29.70 -4.19
C LYS A 141 -17.36 -29.86 -2.69
N ARG A 142 -18.10 -28.92 -2.09
CA ARG A 142 -18.56 -29.03 -0.71
C ARG A 142 -20.03 -29.46 -0.69
N THR A 143 -20.36 -30.41 0.18
CA THR A 143 -21.75 -30.75 0.55
C THR A 143 -22.39 -29.61 1.33
N GLY A 144 -23.72 -29.66 1.54
CA GLY A 144 -24.42 -28.67 2.37
C GLY A 144 -23.87 -28.62 3.79
N GLU A 145 -23.65 -29.78 4.41
CA GLU A 145 -23.09 -29.89 5.76
C GLU A 145 -21.68 -29.32 5.84
N GLU A 146 -20.82 -29.60 4.85
CA GLU A 146 -19.47 -29.02 4.79
C GLU A 146 -19.48 -27.50 4.57
N TRP A 147 -20.54 -26.96 3.94
CA TRP A 147 -20.74 -25.52 3.81
C TRP A 147 -21.13 -24.87 5.14
N ASP A 148 -22.04 -25.49 5.87
CA ASP A 148 -22.48 -24.98 7.17
C ASP A 148 -21.35 -25.06 8.20
N ALA A 149 -20.63 -26.19 8.23
CA ALA A 149 -19.50 -26.40 9.12
C ALA A 149 -18.37 -25.39 8.90
N VAL A 150 -17.98 -25.13 7.64
CA VAL A 150 -16.90 -24.15 7.38
C VAL A 150 -17.31 -22.72 7.70
N ARG A 151 -18.59 -22.36 7.50
CA ARG A 151 -19.10 -21.03 7.88
C ARG A 151 -19.12 -20.87 9.39
N ALA A 152 -19.51 -21.91 10.13
CA ALA A 152 -19.47 -21.91 11.59
C ALA A 152 -18.03 -21.81 12.14
N ALA A 153 -17.04 -22.37 11.44
CA ALA A 153 -15.65 -22.33 11.84
C ALA A 153 -14.94 -20.98 11.60
N ILE A 154 -15.55 -20.06 10.84
CA ILE A 154 -14.96 -18.76 10.51
C ILE A 154 -15.69 -17.67 11.31
N PRO A 155 -14.99 -16.79 12.06
CA PRO A 155 -15.60 -15.63 12.70
C PRO A 155 -16.37 -14.74 11.70
N GLY A 156 -17.68 -14.59 11.91
CA GLY A 156 -18.58 -13.87 10.99
C GLY A 156 -18.84 -14.60 9.67
N GLY A 157 -18.62 -15.92 9.63
CA GLY A 157 -18.71 -16.75 8.45
C GLY A 157 -20.12 -16.93 7.90
N GLU A 158 -21.16 -16.69 8.70
CA GLU A 158 -22.57 -16.84 8.32
C GLU A 158 -22.95 -16.01 7.08
N HIS A 159 -22.31 -14.85 6.92
CA HIS A 159 -22.56 -13.90 5.83
C HIS A 159 -21.49 -13.94 4.74
N LEU A 160 -20.49 -14.83 4.82
CA LEU A 160 -19.43 -14.87 3.84
C LEU A 160 -19.94 -15.40 2.49
N PRO A 161 -19.64 -14.69 1.38
CA PRO A 161 -19.92 -15.22 0.05
C PRO A 161 -19.15 -16.52 -0.19
N SER A 162 -19.82 -17.56 -0.70
CA SER A 162 -19.17 -18.85 -0.98
C SER A 162 -17.97 -18.73 -1.92
N SER A 163 -17.93 -17.70 -2.78
CA SER A 163 -16.78 -17.40 -3.65
C SER A 163 -15.49 -17.12 -2.88
N VAL A 164 -15.57 -16.48 -1.71
CA VAL A 164 -14.42 -16.19 -0.84
C VAL A 164 -13.83 -17.48 -0.29
N ILE A 165 -14.67 -18.36 0.26
CA ILE A 165 -14.27 -19.67 0.80
C ILE A 165 -13.72 -20.58 -0.32
N ARG A 166 -14.38 -20.63 -1.49
CA ARG A 166 -13.88 -21.37 -2.66
C ARG A 166 -12.51 -20.87 -3.12
N SER A 167 -12.31 -19.56 -3.15
CA SER A 167 -11.03 -18.97 -3.54
C SER A 167 -9.90 -19.42 -2.61
N ARG A 168 -10.12 -19.42 -1.29
CA ARG A 168 -9.15 -19.91 -0.31
C ARG A 168 -8.91 -21.40 -0.40
N THR A 169 -9.97 -22.20 -0.56
CA THR A 169 -9.84 -23.65 -0.77
C THR A 169 -8.93 -23.93 -1.97
N ARG A 170 -9.14 -23.26 -3.11
CA ARG A 170 -8.28 -23.41 -4.31
C ARG A 170 -6.83 -22.99 -4.06
N GLN A 171 -6.61 -21.91 -3.31
CA GLN A 171 -5.26 -21.43 -2.99
C GLN A 171 -4.51 -22.49 -2.15
N ILE A 172 -5.19 -23.07 -1.15
CA ILE A 172 -4.65 -24.14 -0.31
C ILE A 172 -4.39 -25.40 -1.14
N THR A 173 -5.32 -25.82 -2.01
CA THR A 173 -5.10 -26.97 -2.92
C THR A 173 -3.92 -26.74 -3.85
N SER A 174 -3.73 -25.51 -4.35
CA SER A 174 -2.56 -25.19 -5.18
C SER A 174 -1.26 -25.26 -4.38
N PHE A 175 -1.27 -24.85 -3.11
CA PHE A 175 -0.13 -25.00 -2.22
C PHE A 175 0.17 -26.49 -2.00
N GLU A 176 -0.85 -27.28 -1.66
CA GLU A 176 -0.71 -28.72 -1.43
C GLU A 176 -0.15 -29.46 -2.63
N ARG A 177 -0.60 -29.15 -3.84
CA ARG A 177 -0.03 -29.71 -5.07
C ARG A 177 1.46 -29.40 -5.24
N ASN A 178 1.90 -28.21 -4.82
CA ASN A 178 3.28 -27.76 -4.99
C ASN A 178 4.21 -28.26 -3.88
N HIS A 179 3.68 -28.50 -2.68
CA HIS A 179 4.46 -28.80 -1.46
C HIS A 179 4.20 -30.20 -0.88
N GLY A 180 3.26 -30.97 -1.42
CA GLY A 180 2.89 -32.32 -0.97
C GLY A 180 2.13 -32.37 0.36
N ARG A 181 1.77 -31.21 0.92
CA ARG A 181 0.98 -31.08 2.15
C ARG A 181 0.23 -29.75 2.19
N ARG A 182 -0.84 -29.70 2.98
CA ARG A 182 -1.54 -28.44 3.30
C ARG A 182 -0.61 -27.47 4.07
N PRO A 183 -0.82 -26.15 3.91
CA PRO A 183 -0.14 -25.16 4.74
C PRO A 183 -0.67 -25.25 6.17
N VAL A 184 0.17 -24.91 7.14
CA VAL A 184 -0.20 -24.84 8.56
C VAL A 184 -1.15 -23.67 8.79
N ASP A 185 -0.87 -22.52 8.17
CA ASP A 185 -1.65 -21.29 8.33
C ASP A 185 -1.52 -20.36 7.12
N VAL A 186 -2.07 -19.14 7.23
CA VAL A 186 -1.99 -18.13 6.16
C VAL A 186 -0.57 -17.62 5.94
N PHE A 187 0.29 -17.67 6.96
CA PHE A 187 1.65 -17.11 6.93
C PHE A 187 2.59 -18.03 6.16
N GLU A 188 2.29 -19.32 6.13
CA GLU A 188 2.91 -20.26 5.20
C GLU A 188 2.29 -20.20 3.79
N LEU A 189 0.96 -20.04 3.70
CA LEU A 189 0.25 -20.00 2.43
C LEU A 189 0.58 -18.75 1.59
N GLU A 190 0.80 -17.61 2.23
CA GLU A 190 1.06 -16.32 1.59
C GLU A 190 2.43 -15.78 2.00
N PRO A 191 3.24 -15.26 1.04
CA PRO A 191 4.53 -14.67 1.37
C PRO A 191 4.35 -13.40 2.21
N THR A 192 5.38 -13.03 2.97
CA THR A 192 5.42 -11.74 3.66
C THR A 192 5.07 -10.60 2.68
N PRO A 193 4.14 -9.68 3.03
CA PRO A 193 3.69 -8.64 2.13
C PRO A 193 4.84 -7.75 1.67
N ARG A 194 4.92 -7.50 0.36
CA ARG A 194 5.86 -6.51 -0.18
C ARG A 194 5.41 -5.11 0.20
N VAL A 195 6.27 -4.40 0.93
CA VAL A 195 6.00 -3.03 1.37
C VAL A 195 6.26 -2.05 0.24
N ALA A 196 5.38 -1.06 0.10
CA ALA A 196 5.58 0.03 -0.84
C ALA A 196 6.71 0.97 -0.38
N ARG A 197 7.55 1.41 -1.32
CA ARG A 197 8.55 2.47 -1.07
C ARG A 197 7.84 3.82 -0.91
N MET A 198 7.49 4.17 0.33
CA MET A 198 6.74 5.38 0.64
C MET A 198 7.06 5.98 2.02
N LEU A 199 6.85 7.30 2.15
CA LEU A 199 6.94 8.04 3.40
C LEU A 199 5.54 8.45 3.85
N LEU A 200 5.00 7.76 4.87
CA LEU A 200 3.71 8.08 5.45
C LEU A 200 3.86 9.24 6.46
N LEU A 201 3.91 10.47 5.98
CA LEU A 201 4.19 11.64 6.83
C LEU A 201 3.09 11.88 7.89
N ALA A 202 1.87 11.36 7.66
CA ALA A 202 0.79 11.39 8.66
C ALA A 202 1.11 10.62 9.96
N ALA A 203 2.11 9.74 9.96
CA ALA A 203 2.62 9.08 11.18
C ALA A 203 3.54 9.98 12.01
N CYS A 204 3.87 11.17 11.51
CA CYS A 204 4.84 12.08 12.08
C CYS A 204 4.18 13.34 12.67
N ASP A 205 5.00 14.12 13.37
CA ASP A 205 4.63 15.42 13.92
C ASP A 205 5.54 16.52 13.32
N GLY A 206 5.36 17.74 13.82
CA GLY A 206 6.11 18.92 13.36
C GLY A 206 7.62 18.85 13.56
N GLN A 207 8.17 17.81 14.20
CA GLN A 207 9.62 17.58 14.25
C GLN A 207 10.16 16.89 13.00
N GLN A 208 9.30 16.43 12.09
CA GLN A 208 9.71 15.78 10.84
C GLN A 208 9.05 16.41 9.61
N ALA A 209 7.77 16.78 9.70
CA ALA A 209 7.06 17.38 8.58
C ALA A 209 5.91 18.29 9.04
N ALA A 210 5.63 19.33 8.25
CA ALA A 210 4.49 20.23 8.40
C ALA A 210 3.93 20.57 7.02
N ILE A 211 2.62 20.80 6.91
CA ILE A 211 1.99 21.25 5.67
C ILE A 211 1.02 22.40 5.95
N GLU A 212 1.11 23.44 5.15
CA GLU A 212 0.28 24.62 5.27
C GLU A 212 -0.26 25.06 3.92
N ARG A 213 -1.56 25.34 3.84
CA ARG A 213 -2.14 25.98 2.65
C ARG A 213 -1.76 27.46 2.66
N SER A 214 -1.44 28.01 1.49
CA SER A 214 -1.22 29.46 1.36
C SER A 214 -2.52 30.22 1.63
N ALA A 215 -2.42 31.28 2.44
CA ALA A 215 -3.54 32.17 2.74
C ALA A 215 -3.89 33.10 1.56
N ILE A 216 -2.90 33.40 0.70
CA ILE A 216 -3.04 34.33 -0.43
C ILE A 216 -3.41 33.56 -1.70
N GLU A 217 -2.88 32.34 -1.86
CA GLU A 217 -3.12 31.48 -3.03
C GLU A 217 -3.68 30.12 -2.58
N PRO A 218 -5.00 29.98 -2.41
CA PRO A 218 -5.61 28.75 -1.88
C PRO A 218 -5.33 27.48 -2.69
N THR A 219 -4.88 27.61 -3.94
CA THR A 219 -4.45 26.52 -4.82
C THR A 219 -3.02 26.04 -4.53
N LYS A 220 -2.30 26.66 -3.59
CA LYS A 220 -0.94 26.29 -3.20
C LYS A 220 -0.89 25.81 -1.76
N ALA A 221 -0.04 24.82 -1.51
CA ALA A 221 0.36 24.40 -0.17
C ALA A 221 1.89 24.30 -0.09
N LEU A 222 2.44 24.64 1.07
CA LEU A 222 3.85 24.48 1.40
C LEU A 222 4.01 23.25 2.29
N LEU A 223 4.71 22.24 1.79
CA LEU A 223 5.15 21.09 2.58
C LEU A 223 6.57 21.35 3.05
N ARG A 224 6.78 21.35 4.36
CA ARG A 224 8.10 21.35 4.99
C ARG A 224 8.41 19.94 5.47
N LEU A 225 9.57 19.40 5.15
CA LEU A 225 9.99 18.08 5.63
C LEU A 225 11.50 18.01 5.86
N GLN A 226 11.92 17.25 6.87
CA GLN A 226 13.33 16.93 7.04
C GLN A 226 13.76 15.81 6.10
N LEU A 227 14.83 16.06 5.36
CA LEU A 227 15.46 15.10 4.46
C LEU A 227 16.98 15.04 4.72
N PRO A 228 17.60 13.87 4.47
CA PRO A 228 19.04 13.73 4.61
C PRO A 228 19.75 14.46 3.48
N THR A 229 20.89 15.08 3.79
CA THR A 229 21.74 15.76 2.81
C THR A 229 22.72 14.81 2.13
N ARG A 230 22.92 13.61 2.69
CA ARG A 230 23.84 12.58 2.19
C ARG A 230 23.26 11.18 2.37
N PRO A 231 23.67 10.21 1.53
CA PRO A 231 23.53 8.80 1.85
C PRO A 231 24.23 8.49 3.19
N SER A 232 23.57 7.70 4.03
CA SER A 232 24.05 7.28 5.36
C SER A 232 24.36 8.43 6.35
N PRO A 233 23.34 9.18 6.81
CA PRO A 233 23.45 10.17 7.88
C PRO A 233 24.13 9.60 9.12
N GLN A 234 25.10 10.32 9.67
CA GLN A 234 25.86 9.94 10.87
C GLN A 234 25.41 10.74 12.10
N THR A 235 24.91 11.96 11.86
CA THR A 235 24.47 12.88 12.92
C THR A 235 23.13 13.53 12.54
N TYR A 236 22.47 14.16 13.53
CA TYR A 236 21.28 14.96 13.25
C TYR A 236 21.56 16.20 12.38
N ARG A 237 22.83 16.61 12.22
CA ARG A 237 23.22 17.72 11.33
C ARG A 237 23.17 17.34 9.85
N ASP A 238 23.16 16.05 9.54
CA ASP A 238 23.02 15.52 8.19
C ASP A 238 21.55 15.53 7.71
N TRP A 239 20.63 16.07 8.52
CA TRP A 239 19.22 16.26 8.19
C TRP A 239 18.92 17.74 8.11
N THR A 240 18.26 18.15 7.02
CA THR A 240 17.91 19.54 6.75
C THR A 240 16.43 19.67 6.44
N TRP A 241 15.86 20.82 6.75
CA TRP A 241 14.49 21.14 6.37
C TRP A 241 14.45 21.56 4.90
N VAL A 242 13.51 20.98 4.17
CA VAL A 242 13.26 21.28 2.77
C VAL A 242 11.82 21.77 2.63
N GLU A 243 11.68 22.94 2.01
CA GLU A 243 10.42 23.55 1.61
C GLU A 243 10.03 23.11 0.20
N CYS A 244 8.87 22.47 0.07
CA CYS A 244 8.32 21.96 -1.17
C CYS A 244 6.97 22.61 -1.47
N SER A 245 6.92 23.43 -2.53
CA SER A 245 5.66 24.00 -3.00
C SER A 245 4.84 22.96 -3.76
N ILE A 246 3.55 22.88 -3.42
CA ILE A 246 2.58 21.95 -3.98
C ILE A 246 1.44 22.74 -4.60
N THR A 247 1.20 22.53 -5.90
CA THR A 247 -0.03 22.98 -6.56
C THR A 247 -1.14 21.96 -6.32
N LEU A 248 -2.19 22.39 -5.65
CA LEU A 248 -3.38 21.59 -5.37
C LEU A 248 -4.26 21.53 -6.63
N PRO A 249 -4.78 20.35 -6.99
CA PRO A 249 -5.70 20.25 -8.12
C PRO A 249 -7.03 20.95 -7.79
N PRO A 250 -7.79 21.39 -8.81
CA PRO A 250 -9.08 22.08 -8.62
C PRO A 250 -10.12 21.25 -7.85
N THR A 251 -9.95 19.92 -7.78
CA THR A 251 -10.79 19.02 -7.01
C THR A 251 -10.63 19.14 -5.50
N VAL A 252 -9.61 19.86 -5.02
CA VAL A 252 -9.40 20.15 -3.60
C VAL A 252 -10.06 21.49 -3.28
N PRO A 253 -11.17 21.52 -2.52
CA PRO A 253 -11.86 22.76 -2.17
C PRO A 253 -10.94 23.74 -1.42
N ALA A 254 -11.17 25.04 -1.60
CA ALA A 254 -10.39 26.10 -0.96
C ALA A 254 -10.47 26.03 0.58
N ASN A 255 -11.64 25.68 1.12
CA ASN A 255 -11.89 25.53 2.56
C ASN A 255 -11.49 24.16 3.13
N ALA A 256 -10.90 23.27 2.33
CA ALA A 256 -10.50 21.96 2.81
C ALA A 256 -9.25 22.01 3.71
N VAL A 257 -9.30 21.30 4.83
CA VAL A 257 -8.14 21.04 5.68
C VAL A 257 -7.26 20.01 4.98
N ILE A 258 -6.01 20.38 4.70
CA ILE A 258 -5.02 19.51 4.07
C ILE A 258 -4.23 18.78 5.16
N HIS A 259 -4.03 17.48 4.98
CA HIS A 259 -3.25 16.64 5.89
C HIS A 259 -1.87 16.33 5.31
N LEU A 260 -0.94 15.92 6.18
CA LEU A 260 0.39 15.48 5.76
C LEU A 260 0.28 14.35 4.73
N PRO A 261 0.96 14.47 3.56
CA PRO A 261 0.80 13.51 2.47
C PRO A 261 1.55 12.20 2.74
N THR A 262 1.20 11.18 1.96
CA THR A 262 2.14 10.08 1.69
C THR A 262 3.01 10.45 0.49
N LEU A 263 4.32 10.38 0.64
CA LEU A 263 5.27 10.61 -0.47
C LEU A 263 5.72 9.30 -1.07
N ARG A 264 5.83 9.25 -2.41
CA ARG A 264 6.39 8.10 -3.13
C ARG A 264 7.09 8.53 -4.41
N ILE A 265 8.01 7.71 -4.88
CA ILE A 265 8.70 7.92 -6.15
C ILE A 265 7.94 7.23 -7.29
N ALA A 266 7.66 7.97 -8.36
CA ALA A 266 7.07 7.42 -9.57
C ALA A 266 7.68 8.10 -10.81
N GLY A 267 8.40 7.33 -11.63
CA GLY A 267 9.07 7.83 -12.83
C GLY A 267 10.12 8.91 -12.54
N GLY A 268 10.96 8.68 -11.51
CA GLY A 268 12.00 9.63 -11.08
C GLY A 268 11.48 10.92 -10.45
N LYS A 269 10.19 10.98 -10.08
CA LYS A 269 9.53 12.16 -9.54
C LYS A 269 8.86 11.88 -8.21
N VAL A 270 8.83 12.87 -7.33
CA VAL A 270 8.13 12.79 -6.04
C VAL A 270 6.65 13.07 -6.22
N ARG A 271 5.81 12.08 -5.89
CA ARG A 271 4.35 12.22 -5.84
C ARG A 271 3.90 12.36 -4.40
N ALA A 272 3.02 13.31 -4.16
CA ALA A 272 2.33 13.50 -2.89
C ALA A 272 0.89 13.04 -3.04
N ASP A 273 0.52 11.97 -2.33
CA ASP A 273 -0.88 11.56 -2.16
C ASP A 273 -1.41 12.28 -0.91
N LEU A 274 -2.16 13.35 -1.14
CA LEU A 274 -2.65 14.31 -0.14
C LEU A 274 -4.07 13.96 0.27
N ALA A 275 -4.25 13.56 1.53
CA ALA A 275 -5.58 13.52 2.13
C ALA A 275 -6.04 14.95 2.46
N TYR A 276 -7.31 15.23 2.22
CA TYR A 276 -7.95 16.46 2.65
C TYR A 276 -9.35 16.16 3.18
N THR A 277 -9.77 16.95 4.17
CA THR A 277 -11.11 16.88 4.74
C THR A 277 -11.84 18.18 4.42
N HIS A 278 -13.06 18.07 3.92
CA HIS A 278 -13.89 19.21 3.52
C HIS A 278 -15.34 18.99 3.98
N PRO A 279 -16.12 20.08 4.15
CA PRO A 279 -17.52 19.97 4.49
C PRO A 279 -18.28 19.45 3.28
N VAL A 280 -19.25 18.59 3.55
CA VAL A 280 -20.24 18.14 2.57
C VAL A 280 -21.63 18.18 3.22
N PRO A 281 -22.71 18.40 2.44
CA PRO A 281 -24.06 18.30 2.99
C PRO A 281 -24.31 16.93 3.63
N LYS A 282 -24.96 16.92 4.81
CA LYS A 282 -25.49 15.69 5.42
C LYS A 282 -26.55 15.13 4.49
N ILE A 283 -26.35 13.91 4.04
CA ILE A 283 -27.37 13.18 3.31
C ILE A 283 -28.49 12.84 4.30
N GLN A 284 -29.69 13.31 4.03
CA GLN A 284 -30.88 12.90 4.77
C GLN A 284 -31.34 11.53 4.27
N ARG A 285 -31.75 10.65 5.19
CA ARG A 285 -32.41 9.40 4.80
C ARG A 285 -33.81 9.75 4.27
N THR A 286 -33.90 9.96 2.97
CA THR A 286 -35.15 9.84 2.23
C THR A 286 -35.45 8.34 2.14
N GLY A 287 -36.67 7.92 2.46
CA GLY A 287 -37.11 6.51 2.51
C GLY A 287 -37.04 5.81 1.16
N HIS A 288 -35.83 5.65 0.62
CA HIS A 288 -35.58 5.06 -0.67
C HIS A 288 -35.89 3.57 -0.58
N THR A 289 -36.88 3.16 -1.35
CA THR A 289 -37.27 1.77 -1.54
C THR A 289 -36.47 1.10 -2.65
N VAL A 290 -35.48 1.76 -3.25
CA VAL A 290 -34.65 1.21 -4.33
C VAL A 290 -33.17 1.29 -3.96
N ALA A 291 -32.48 0.16 -4.03
CA ALA A 291 -31.03 0.05 -3.89
C ALA A 291 -30.39 -0.20 -5.25
N LEU A 292 -29.26 0.44 -5.52
CA LEU A 292 -28.42 0.17 -6.68
C LEU A 292 -27.10 -0.46 -6.21
N GLY A 293 -26.90 -1.73 -6.55
CA GLY A 293 -25.62 -2.41 -6.41
C GLY A 293 -24.74 -2.12 -7.62
N VAL A 294 -23.50 -1.70 -7.38
CA VAL A 294 -22.49 -1.52 -8.42
C VAL A 294 -21.23 -2.27 -7.99
N ASP A 295 -20.77 -3.17 -8.86
CA ASP A 295 -19.54 -3.93 -8.67
C ASP A 295 -18.56 -3.66 -9.83
N TRP A 296 -17.27 -3.58 -9.51
CA TRP A 296 -16.19 -3.38 -10.47
C TRP A 296 -15.29 -4.62 -10.46
N GLY A 297 -15.41 -5.45 -11.49
CA GLY A 297 -14.63 -6.66 -11.64
C GLY A 297 -13.50 -6.54 -12.66
N LEU A 298 -12.48 -7.39 -12.54
CA LEU A 298 -11.39 -7.47 -13.52
C LEU A 298 -11.86 -8.03 -14.88
N ASN A 299 -12.81 -8.96 -14.86
CA ASN A 299 -13.34 -9.62 -16.08
C ASN A 299 -14.58 -8.90 -16.63
N THR A 300 -15.38 -8.30 -15.73
CA THR A 300 -16.55 -7.49 -16.05
C THR A 300 -16.33 -6.14 -15.37
N LEU A 301 -15.92 -5.14 -16.17
CA LEU A 301 -15.44 -3.85 -15.67
C LEU A 301 -16.48 -3.15 -14.79
N LEU A 302 -17.75 -3.35 -15.11
CA LEU A 302 -18.87 -2.84 -14.31
C LEU A 302 -20.01 -3.85 -14.36
N SER A 303 -20.54 -4.23 -13.20
CA SER A 303 -21.83 -4.89 -13.08
C SER A 303 -22.73 -3.99 -12.25
N THR A 304 -23.95 -3.76 -12.71
CA THR A 304 -24.97 -3.00 -11.97
C THR A 304 -26.24 -3.81 -11.84
N GLY A 305 -26.90 -3.68 -10.70
CA GLY A 305 -28.22 -4.27 -10.47
C GLY A 305 -28.99 -3.37 -9.53
N ALA A 306 -30.30 -3.24 -9.74
CA ALA A 306 -31.16 -2.50 -8.84
C ALA A 306 -32.14 -3.46 -8.18
N ALA A 307 -32.46 -3.25 -6.92
CA ALA A 307 -33.44 -4.01 -6.18
C ALA A 307 -34.40 -3.05 -5.48
N ARG A 308 -35.67 -3.43 -5.36
CA ARG A 308 -36.71 -2.68 -4.68
C ARG A 308 -37.12 -3.40 -3.40
N LEU A 309 -37.17 -2.66 -2.29
CA LEU A 309 -37.82 -3.04 -1.04
C LEU A 309 -39.29 -2.60 -1.10
N HIS A 310 -40.22 -3.53 -0.94
CA HIS A 310 -41.65 -3.27 -0.83
C HIS A 310 -42.04 -3.00 0.63
N ASP A 311 -43.22 -2.41 0.84
CA ASP A 311 -43.70 -2.04 2.18
C ASP A 311 -43.85 -3.26 3.11
N GLU A 312 -44.08 -4.46 2.54
CA GLU A 312 -44.15 -5.73 3.25
C GLU A 312 -42.77 -6.33 3.62
N GLY A 313 -41.68 -5.62 3.29
CA GLY A 313 -40.30 -6.06 3.55
C GLY A 313 -39.71 -6.98 2.48
N GLN A 314 -40.47 -7.32 1.43
CA GLN A 314 -39.97 -8.13 0.32
C GLN A 314 -38.97 -7.35 -0.54
N ILE A 315 -37.90 -8.01 -1.00
CA ILE A 315 -36.94 -7.43 -1.94
C ILE A 315 -37.11 -8.08 -3.31
N THR A 316 -37.25 -7.28 -4.37
CA THR A 316 -37.34 -7.76 -5.77
C THR A 316 -36.33 -7.07 -6.66
N ASP A 317 -35.63 -7.81 -7.50
CA ASP A 317 -34.74 -7.25 -8.51
C ASP A 317 -35.50 -6.45 -9.58
N LEU A 318 -35.02 -5.26 -9.90
CA LEU A 318 -35.55 -4.37 -10.93
C LEU A 318 -34.89 -4.65 -12.29
N GLY A 319 -35.08 -5.88 -12.77
CA GLY A 319 -34.55 -6.37 -14.04
C GLY A 319 -33.27 -7.18 -13.92
N ALA A 320 -32.71 -7.59 -15.06
CA ALA A 320 -31.58 -8.52 -15.14
C ALA A 320 -30.20 -7.92 -14.74
N GLY A 321 -30.17 -6.64 -14.36
CA GLY A 321 -28.93 -5.88 -14.22
C GLY A 321 -28.25 -5.59 -15.56
N ALA A 322 -27.13 -4.86 -15.51
CA ALA A 322 -26.30 -4.58 -16.67
C ALA A 322 -24.85 -4.97 -16.39
N GLN A 323 -24.16 -5.45 -17.43
CA GLN A 323 -22.74 -5.79 -17.37
C GLN A 323 -22.00 -5.07 -18.49
N PHE A 324 -21.02 -4.26 -18.13
CA PHE A 324 -20.05 -3.72 -19.06
C PHE A 324 -18.78 -4.59 -19.05
N ARG A 325 -18.62 -5.38 -20.10
CA ARG A 325 -17.46 -6.26 -20.29
C ARG A 325 -16.43 -5.55 -21.16
N ALA A 326 -15.40 -4.97 -20.53
CA ALA A 326 -14.29 -4.34 -21.24
C ALA A 326 -13.20 -5.33 -21.71
N ALA A 327 -13.51 -6.64 -21.76
CA ALA A 327 -12.54 -7.72 -21.98
C ALA A 327 -11.66 -7.49 -23.22
N GLY A 328 -12.20 -6.94 -24.32
CA GLY A 328 -11.41 -6.60 -25.51
C GLY A 328 -10.39 -5.48 -25.29
N VAL A 329 -10.72 -4.48 -24.48
CA VAL A 329 -9.85 -3.33 -24.18
C VAL A 329 -8.79 -3.70 -23.15
N LEU A 330 -9.17 -4.41 -22.08
CA LEU A 330 -8.26 -4.85 -21.03
C LEU A 330 -7.29 -5.93 -21.54
N ALA A 331 -7.76 -6.91 -22.33
CA ALA A 331 -6.88 -7.90 -22.95
C ALA A 331 -5.87 -7.24 -23.92
N LYS A 332 -6.31 -6.25 -24.70
CA LYS A 332 -5.42 -5.45 -25.54
C LYS A 332 -4.41 -4.68 -24.70
N GLN A 333 -4.82 -4.07 -23.59
CA GLN A 333 -3.93 -3.35 -22.68
C GLN A 333 -2.89 -4.28 -22.04
N TYR A 334 -3.29 -5.45 -21.53
CA TYR A 334 -2.36 -6.45 -21.00
C TYR A 334 -1.39 -6.97 -22.06
N ARG A 335 -1.87 -7.23 -23.28
CA ARG A 335 -1.02 -7.62 -24.41
C ARG A 335 -0.01 -6.54 -24.75
N LEU A 336 -0.44 -5.28 -24.87
CA LEU A 336 0.43 -4.15 -25.15
C LEU A 336 1.45 -3.93 -24.04
N ARG A 337 1.06 -4.12 -22.77
CA ARG A 337 1.98 -4.07 -21.63
C ARG A 337 3.05 -5.16 -21.70
N ARG A 338 2.69 -6.43 -21.95
CA ARG A 338 3.68 -7.51 -22.12
C ARG A 338 4.62 -7.26 -23.30
N ILE A 339 4.09 -6.75 -24.41
CA ILE A 339 4.89 -6.37 -25.58
C ILE A 339 5.86 -5.24 -25.21
N SER A 340 5.39 -4.22 -24.51
CA SER A 340 6.23 -3.13 -24.01
C SER A 340 7.31 -3.65 -23.06
N GLU A 341 6.98 -4.46 -22.05
CA GLU A 341 7.96 -5.08 -21.14
C GLU A 341 9.02 -5.88 -21.90
N ARG A 342 8.62 -6.67 -22.90
CA ARG A 342 9.55 -7.42 -23.76
C ARG A 342 10.43 -6.50 -24.60
N LEU A 343 9.88 -5.43 -25.16
CA LEU A 343 10.63 -4.46 -25.95
C LEU A 343 11.64 -3.70 -25.09
N HIS A 344 11.25 -3.25 -23.90
CA HIS A 344 12.15 -2.62 -22.94
C HIS A 344 13.29 -3.57 -22.55
N ALA A 345 12.99 -4.83 -22.21
CA ALA A 345 14.03 -5.81 -21.91
C ALA A 345 14.99 -6.06 -23.09
N LYS A 346 14.49 -5.99 -24.32
CA LYS A 346 15.30 -6.11 -25.54
C LYS A 346 16.18 -4.88 -25.76
N THR A 347 15.63 -3.68 -25.55
CA THR A 347 16.39 -2.42 -25.60
C THR A 347 17.48 -2.42 -24.54
N ASP A 348 17.17 -2.72 -23.28
CA ASP A 348 18.15 -2.80 -22.18
C ASP A 348 19.24 -3.86 -22.44
N HIS A 349 18.92 -4.91 -23.21
CA HIS A 349 19.92 -5.90 -23.64
C HIS A 349 20.82 -5.37 -24.74
N TYR A 350 20.27 -4.66 -25.74
CA TYR A 350 21.07 -4.02 -26.78
C TYR A 350 21.94 -2.89 -26.25
N ASP A 351 21.43 -2.07 -25.32
CA ASP A 351 22.21 -1.03 -24.67
C ASP A 351 23.38 -1.63 -23.88
N ARG A 352 23.17 -2.78 -23.23
CA ARG A 352 24.27 -3.53 -22.60
C ARG A 352 25.27 -4.07 -23.61
N LEU A 353 24.84 -4.59 -24.74
CA LEU A 353 25.74 -5.09 -25.79
C LEU A 353 26.50 -3.98 -26.52
N ALA A 354 25.90 -2.80 -26.62
CA ALA A 354 26.49 -1.61 -27.24
C ALA A 354 27.36 -0.80 -26.26
N ASP A 355 27.53 -1.27 -25.02
CA ASP A 355 28.40 -0.64 -24.03
C ASP A 355 29.86 -0.73 -24.50
N PRO A 356 30.53 0.41 -24.80
CA PRO A 356 31.92 0.43 -25.27
C PRO A 356 32.91 -0.17 -24.27
N SER A 357 32.52 -0.29 -22.99
CA SER A 357 33.34 -0.97 -21.98
C SER A 357 33.43 -2.49 -22.19
N LEU A 358 32.51 -3.09 -22.97
CA LEU A 358 32.59 -4.50 -23.35
C LEU A 358 33.65 -4.77 -24.42
N ASP A 359 33.97 -3.81 -25.29
CA ASP A 359 35.04 -3.96 -26.29
C ASP A 359 36.41 -4.14 -25.61
N SER A 360 36.67 -3.36 -24.56
CA SER A 360 37.91 -3.50 -23.78
C SER A 360 37.99 -4.85 -23.05
N ARG A 361 36.87 -5.34 -22.51
CA ARG A 361 36.81 -6.67 -21.87
C ARG A 361 36.94 -7.80 -22.87
N ALA A 362 36.37 -7.68 -24.07
CA ALA A 362 36.51 -8.66 -25.15
C ALA A 362 37.96 -8.74 -25.65
N ALA A 363 38.66 -7.59 -25.75
CA ALA A 363 40.08 -7.55 -26.08
C ALA A 363 40.93 -8.23 -25.00
N THR A 364 40.67 -7.98 -23.71
CA THR A 364 41.37 -8.67 -22.60
C THR A 364 41.10 -10.17 -22.60
N LEU A 365 39.86 -10.59 -22.84
CA LEU A 365 39.50 -12.01 -22.90
C LEU A 365 40.18 -12.70 -24.10
N ALA A 366 40.25 -12.04 -25.25
CA ALA A 366 40.96 -12.55 -26.43
C ALA A 366 42.47 -12.70 -26.17
N GLU A 367 43.07 -11.76 -25.43
CA GLU A 367 44.47 -11.82 -25.02
C GLU A 367 44.73 -12.96 -24.01
N GLU A 368 43.83 -13.17 -23.04
CA GLU A 368 43.89 -14.31 -22.12
C GLU A 368 43.72 -15.65 -22.84
N VAL A 369 42.75 -15.77 -23.74
CA VAL A 369 42.54 -16.96 -24.56
C VAL A 369 43.77 -17.24 -25.43
N GLY A 370 44.39 -16.21 -26.00
CA GLY A 370 45.66 -16.31 -26.73
C GLY A 370 46.80 -16.84 -25.86
N ARG A 371 46.98 -16.29 -24.64
CA ARG A 371 48.01 -16.76 -23.68
C ARG A 371 47.78 -18.19 -23.22
N VAL A 372 46.54 -18.58 -22.93
CA VAL A 372 46.19 -19.95 -22.52
C VAL A 372 46.39 -20.94 -23.68
N SER A 373 46.13 -20.51 -24.92
CA SER A 373 46.34 -21.34 -26.11
C SER A 373 47.82 -21.50 -26.46
N ALA A 374 48.65 -20.46 -26.23
CA ALA A 374 50.10 -20.50 -26.45
C ALA A 374 50.85 -21.26 -25.34
N GLY A 375 50.33 -21.29 -24.11
CA GLY A 375 50.89 -22.07 -22.99
C GLY A 375 50.58 -23.57 -23.02
N ARG A 376 49.91 -24.05 -24.07
CA ARG A 376 49.58 -25.47 -24.32
C ARG A 376 50.33 -26.09 -25.52
N ALA A 377 51.28 -25.37 -26.10
CA ALA A 377 52.13 -25.85 -27.20
C ALA A 377 53.41 -26.52 -26.66
#